data_AF-A0A523SDA2-F1
#
_entry.id   AF-A0A523SDA2-F1
#
_cell.length_a   1.000
_cell.length_b   1.000
_cell.length_c   1.000
_cell.angle_alpha   90.00
_cell.angle_beta   90.00
_cell.angle_gamma   90.00
#
_symmetry.space_group_name_H-M   'P 1'
#
loop_
_entity.id
_entity.type
_entity.pdbx_description
1 polymer ?
#
loop_
_entity_poly.entity_id
_entity_poly.type
_entity_poly.pdbx_seq_one_letter_code
_entity_poly.pdbx_strand_id
1 'polypeptide(L)'
;MTTSDSLRVSSNDGYEQYFSYWNVYPNASWQSIQGDMILAFEFNGSLVPEWSSGMRLAMIPSDEGYSNDDCQATSASGMGWYVYPSAGSRWVRYVETIEVVSG
;
A
#
# COMPACT_ATOMS: atom_id res chain seq x y z
N MET A 1 1.15 13.19 -9.26
CA MET A 1 1.92 12.02 -9.75
C MET A 1 1.59 11.78 -11.20
N THR A 2 2.59 11.37 -11.97
CA THR A 2 2.51 10.86 -13.35
C THR A 2 2.83 9.36 -13.35
N THR A 3 2.73 8.70 -14.50
CA THR A 3 3.00 7.24 -14.61
C THR A 3 4.46 6.86 -14.40
N SER A 4 5.40 7.81 -14.45
CA SER A 4 6.81 7.60 -14.09
C SER A 4 7.12 7.85 -12.61
N ASP A 5 6.24 8.55 -11.89
CA ASP A 5 6.44 8.82 -10.47
C ASP A 5 6.11 7.58 -9.62
N SER A 6 6.71 7.50 -8.44
CA SER A 6 6.39 6.52 -7.42
C SER A 6 5.96 7.18 -6.12
N LEU A 7 5.17 6.47 -5.31
CA LEU A 7 4.86 6.87 -3.94
C LEU A 7 5.75 6.08 -3.00
N ARG A 8 6.55 6.77 -2.19
CA ARG A 8 7.32 6.19 -1.11
C ARG A 8 6.54 6.35 0.20
N VAL A 9 6.37 5.26 0.91
CA VAL A 9 5.78 5.24 2.25
C VAL A 9 6.83 4.75 3.22
N SER A 10 7.19 5.59 4.18
CA SER A 10 8.20 5.28 5.20
C SER A 10 7.53 5.03 6.54
N SER A 11 8.01 4.01 7.24
CA SER A 11 7.60 3.65 8.59
C SER A 11 8.63 4.15 9.61
N ASN A 12 8.18 4.42 10.84
CA ASN A 12 9.06 4.87 11.92
C ASN A 12 10.10 3.82 12.36
N ASP A 13 9.97 2.57 11.93
CA ASP A 13 10.91 1.48 12.19
C ASP A 13 12.00 1.33 11.11
N GLY A 14 12.01 2.25 10.13
CA GLY A 14 12.95 2.25 9.01
C GLY A 14 12.51 1.41 7.82
N TYR A 15 11.33 0.78 7.86
CA TYR A 15 10.76 0.09 6.70
C TYR A 15 10.27 1.11 5.66
N GLU A 16 10.56 0.83 4.38
CA GLU A 16 10.11 1.63 3.25
C GLU A 16 9.43 0.76 2.22
N GLN A 17 8.33 1.25 1.67
CA GLN A 17 7.65 0.61 0.56
C GLN A 17 7.39 1.61 -0.56
N TYR A 18 7.75 1.21 -1.77
CA TYR A 18 7.48 1.94 -2.99
C TYR A 18 6.24 1.37 -3.68
N PHE A 19 5.40 2.28 -4.17
CA PHE A 19 4.19 2.00 -4.92
C PHE A 19 4.24 2.71 -6.27
N SER A 20 3.80 2.02 -7.31
CA SER A 20 3.68 2.63 -8.64
C SER A 20 2.49 3.58 -8.70
N TYR A 21 2.47 4.45 -9.72
CA TYR A 21 1.28 5.23 -10.07
C TYR A 21 0.01 4.39 -10.10
N TRP A 22 0.06 3.18 -10.68
CA TRP A 22 -1.11 2.30 -10.83
C TRP A 22 -1.58 1.68 -9.52
N ASN A 23 -0.78 1.69 -8.46
CA ASN A 23 -1.25 1.28 -7.15
C ASN A 23 -2.07 2.38 -6.47
N VAL A 24 -1.75 3.65 -6.73
CA VAL A 24 -2.45 4.83 -6.16
C VAL A 24 -3.67 5.19 -7.01
N TYR A 25 -3.53 5.11 -8.33
CA TYR A 25 -4.56 5.41 -9.32
C TYR A 25 -4.77 4.18 -10.23
N PRO A 26 -5.37 3.11 -9.71
CA PRO A 26 -5.55 1.88 -10.46
C PRO A 26 -6.48 2.05 -11.66
N ASN A 27 -6.17 1.30 -12.73
CA ASN A 27 -7.11 1.11 -13.83
C ASN A 27 -8.24 0.15 -13.41
N ALA A 28 -9.25 -0.05 -14.26
CA ALA A 28 -10.41 -0.90 -13.93
C ALA A 28 -10.03 -2.33 -13.48
N SER A 29 -9.01 -2.94 -14.09
CA SER A 29 -8.58 -4.29 -13.73
C SER A 29 -7.87 -4.34 -12.37
N TRP A 30 -7.03 -3.35 -12.07
CA TRP A 30 -6.35 -3.30 -10.77
C TRP A 30 -7.30 -2.87 -9.66
N GLN A 31 -8.24 -1.97 -9.94
CA GLN A 31 -9.26 -1.54 -8.99
C GLN A 31 -10.14 -2.73 -8.56
N SER A 32 -10.48 -3.64 -9.48
CA SER A 32 -11.29 -4.83 -9.15
C SER A 32 -10.53 -5.88 -8.32
N ILE A 33 -9.20 -5.80 -8.24
CA ILE A 33 -8.35 -6.79 -7.56
C ILE A 33 -7.76 -6.23 -6.26
N GLN A 34 -7.18 -5.02 -6.30
CA GLN A 34 -6.57 -4.35 -5.16
C GLN A 34 -7.58 -3.52 -4.36
N GLY A 35 -8.55 -2.94 -5.05
CA GLY A 35 -9.40 -1.89 -4.51
C GLY A 35 -8.63 -0.60 -4.19
N ASP A 36 -9.24 0.20 -3.32
CA ASP A 36 -8.71 1.52 -2.96
C ASP A 36 -7.48 1.39 -2.05
N MET A 37 -6.48 2.23 -2.31
CA MET A 37 -5.40 2.46 -1.36
C MET A 37 -5.86 3.50 -0.33
N ILE A 38 -5.81 3.14 0.96
CA ILE A 38 -6.21 4.02 2.06
C ILE A 38 -5.08 4.20 3.07
N LEU A 39 -5.14 5.29 3.82
CA LEU A 39 -4.44 5.47 5.08
C LEU A 39 -5.44 5.30 6.23
N ALA A 40 -5.41 4.14 6.88
CA ALA A 40 -6.23 3.86 8.05
C ALA A 40 -5.63 4.54 9.29
N PHE A 41 -6.46 5.29 10.02
CA PHE A 41 -6.13 5.88 11.33
C PHE A 41 -6.95 5.26 12.47
N GLU A 42 -7.83 4.29 12.14
CA GLU A 42 -8.64 3.52 13.08
C GLU A 42 -8.64 2.05 12.66
N PHE A 43 -8.64 1.14 13.63
CA PHE A 43 -8.86 -0.29 13.41
C PHE A 43 -9.68 -0.88 14.55
N ASN A 44 -10.80 -1.54 14.22
CA ASN A 44 -11.70 -2.18 15.19
C ASN A 44 -12.10 -1.27 16.37
N GLY A 45 -12.45 0.00 16.11
CA GLY A 45 -12.83 0.95 17.15
C GLY A 45 -11.67 1.60 17.90
N SER A 46 -10.42 1.23 17.59
CA SER A 46 -9.22 1.81 18.20
C SER A 46 -8.59 2.83 17.26
N LEU A 47 -8.58 4.11 17.67
CA LEU A 47 -7.96 5.22 16.95
C LEU A 47 -6.47 5.34 17.30
N VAL A 48 -5.66 5.90 16.40
CA VAL A 48 -4.31 6.37 16.75
C VAL A 48 -4.41 7.53 17.77
N PRO A 49 -3.68 7.53 18.90
CA PRO A 49 -2.51 6.69 19.21
C PRO A 49 -2.78 5.38 19.97
N GLU A 50 -4.02 5.08 20.38
CA GLU A 50 -4.37 3.85 21.11
C GLU A 50 -4.15 2.59 20.25
N TRP A 51 -4.31 2.71 18.93
CA TRP A 51 -3.97 1.64 18.01
C TRP A 51 -2.45 1.45 17.94
N SER A 52 -1.96 0.44 18.64
CA SER A 52 -0.52 0.18 18.85
C SER A 52 0.29 -0.16 17.59
N SER A 53 -0.35 -0.33 16.43
CA SER A 53 0.33 -0.48 15.14
C SER A 53 0.42 0.84 14.34
N GLY A 54 -0.08 1.93 14.92
CA GLY A 54 -0.11 3.26 14.29
C GLY A 54 -0.98 3.32 13.04
N MET A 55 -0.85 4.43 12.30
CA MET A 55 -1.48 4.56 10.99
C MET A 55 -0.97 3.47 10.05
N ARG A 56 -1.86 2.97 9.20
CA ARG A 56 -1.56 1.87 8.27
C ARG A 56 -1.97 2.23 6.86
N LEU A 57 -1.04 2.07 5.92
CA LEU A 57 -1.41 2.03 4.50
C LEU A 57 -2.01 0.66 4.20
N ALA A 58 -3.16 0.60 3.55
CA ALA A 58 -3.83 -0.65 3.21
C ALA A 58 -4.48 -0.59 1.83
N MET A 59 -4.67 -1.77 1.24
CA MET A 59 -5.45 -1.98 0.01
C MET A 59 -6.76 -2.63 0.40
N ILE A 60 -7.90 -2.08 -0.03
CA ILE A 60 -9.22 -2.57 0.38
C ILE A 60 -9.96 -3.15 -0.84
N PRO A 61 -9.68 -4.41 -1.21
CA PRO A 61 -10.40 -5.07 -2.28
C PRO A 61 -11.84 -5.40 -1.83
N SER A 62 -12.73 -5.60 -2.80
CA SER A 62 -14.15 -5.82 -2.55
C SER A 62 -14.46 -7.14 -1.83
N ASP A 63 -13.53 -8.09 -1.86
CA ASP A 63 -13.61 -9.39 -1.17
C ASP A 63 -12.96 -9.36 0.22
N GLU A 64 -12.65 -8.16 0.73
CA GLU A 64 -12.11 -7.89 2.08
C GLU A 64 -10.70 -8.45 2.35
N GLY A 65 -10.03 -9.05 1.36
CA GLY A 65 -8.72 -9.67 1.55
C GLY A 65 -7.74 -9.38 0.43
N TYR A 66 -6.67 -8.62 0.70
CA TYR A 66 -5.57 -8.46 -0.25
C TYR A 66 -4.57 -9.62 -0.12
N SER A 67 -4.68 -10.59 -1.01
CA SER A 67 -3.89 -11.82 -1.03
C SER A 67 -2.57 -11.69 -1.79
N ASN A 68 -1.72 -12.72 -1.69
CA ASN A 68 -0.47 -12.78 -2.46
C ASN A 68 -0.72 -12.84 -3.98
N ASP A 69 -1.80 -13.48 -4.42
CA ASP A 69 -2.18 -13.53 -5.83
C ASP A 69 -2.61 -12.13 -6.32
N ASP A 70 -3.32 -11.37 -5.47
CA ASP A 70 -3.68 -9.98 -5.76
C ASP A 70 -2.44 -9.10 -5.83
N CYS A 71 -1.51 -9.28 -4.90
CA CYS A 71 -0.21 -8.60 -4.89
C CYS A 71 0.57 -8.89 -6.18
N GLN A 72 0.61 -10.14 -6.63
CA GLN A 72 1.22 -10.52 -7.89
C GLN A 72 0.54 -9.85 -9.09
N ALA A 73 -0.79 -9.86 -9.14
CA ALA A 73 -1.57 -9.29 -10.23
C ALA A 73 -1.52 -7.76 -10.29
N THR A 74 -1.24 -7.10 -9.16
CA THR A 74 -1.29 -5.64 -9.00
C THR A 74 0.06 -5.02 -8.62
N SER A 75 1.15 -5.67 -9.01
CA SER A 75 2.51 -5.11 -8.87
C SER A 75 3.09 -4.70 -10.22
N ALA A 76 3.79 -3.57 -10.25
CA ALA A 76 4.57 -3.12 -11.40
C ALA A 76 5.99 -3.72 -11.34
N SER A 77 6.63 -3.90 -12.50
CA SER A 77 8.00 -4.42 -12.57
C SER A 77 8.96 -3.61 -11.69
N GLY A 78 9.81 -4.30 -10.92
CA GLY A 78 10.74 -3.67 -9.98
C GLY A 78 10.10 -3.14 -8.69
N MET A 79 8.82 -3.43 -8.44
CA MET A 79 8.10 -3.04 -7.22
C MET A 79 7.26 -4.20 -6.68
N GLY A 80 6.83 -4.08 -5.41
CA GLY A 80 5.89 -5.01 -4.77
C GLY A 80 6.35 -6.47 -4.90
N TRP A 81 5.51 -7.30 -5.53
CA TRP A 81 5.74 -8.73 -5.76
C TRP A 81 7.10 -9.05 -6.38
N TYR A 82 7.58 -8.20 -7.30
CA TYR A 82 8.85 -8.43 -8.01
C TYR A 82 10.09 -8.08 -7.18
N VAL A 83 9.91 -7.49 -6.00
CA VAL A 83 10.99 -7.20 -5.02
C VAL A 83 10.88 -8.13 -3.82
N TYR A 84 9.68 -8.24 -3.24
CA TYR A 84 9.40 -9.11 -2.10
C TYR A 84 7.99 -9.70 -2.23
N PRO A 85 7.83 -11.01 -2.48
CA PRO A 85 6.53 -11.67 -2.70
C PRO A 85 5.66 -11.77 -1.44
N SER A 86 5.10 -10.64 -1.00
CA SER A 86 4.22 -10.57 0.17
C SER A 86 3.19 -9.46 0.02
N ALA A 87 1.91 -9.82 0.07
CA ALA A 87 0.82 -8.85 0.16
C ALA A 87 0.86 -8.09 1.48
N GLY A 88 1.15 -8.79 2.58
CA GLY A 88 1.20 -8.21 3.91
C GLY A 88 2.30 -7.16 4.09
N SER A 89 3.43 -7.28 3.39
CA SER A 89 4.50 -6.26 3.44
C SER A 89 4.09 -4.96 2.76
N ARG A 90 3.09 -5.00 1.88
CA ARG A 90 2.53 -3.79 1.24
C ARG A 90 1.59 -3.01 2.14
N TRP A 91 1.12 -3.61 3.23
CA TRP A 91 0.30 -2.92 4.21
C TRP A 91 1.19 -2.32 5.31
N VAL A 92 1.84 -1.21 4.96
CA VAL A 92 2.85 -0.54 5.79
C VAL A 92 2.23 -0.09 7.11
N ARG A 93 2.83 -0.49 8.23
CA ARG A 93 2.44 -0.08 9.59
C ARG A 93 3.29 1.09 10.05
N TYR A 94 2.85 1.78 11.10
CA TYR A 94 3.57 2.92 11.67
C TYR A 94 3.97 3.98 10.64
N VAL A 95 3.05 4.25 9.69
CA VAL A 95 3.31 5.21 8.60
C VAL A 95 3.70 6.57 9.18
N GLU A 96 4.88 7.03 8.81
CA GLU A 96 5.47 8.31 9.25
C GLU A 96 5.46 9.33 8.11
N THR A 97 5.93 8.94 6.93
CA THR A 97 5.94 9.81 5.73
C THR A 97 5.29 9.14 4.53
N ILE A 98 4.62 9.96 3.71
CA ILE A 98 4.08 9.59 2.41
C ILE A 98 4.52 10.66 1.41
N GLU A 99 5.36 10.26 0.46
CA GLU A 99 6.09 11.19 -0.40
C GLU A 99 6.02 10.75 -1.86
N VAL A 100 5.88 11.72 -2.76
CA VAL A 100 5.98 11.47 -4.21
C VAL A 100 7.45 11.58 -4.61
N VAL A 101 7.97 10.53 -5.24
CA VAL A 101 9.32 10.48 -5.79
C VAL A 101 9.22 10.58 -7.31
N SER A 102 9.76 11.65 -7.88
CA SER A 102 9.80 11.87 -9.33
C SER A 102 10.70 10.84 -10.02
N GLY A 103 10.23 10.32 -11.16
CA GLY A 103 10.96 9.38 -12.01
C GLY A 103 11.87 10.05 -13.04
#